data_AF-A0A965H2L8-F1
#
_entry.id   AF-A0A965H2L8-F1
#
_cell.length_a   1.000
_cell.length_b   1.000
_cell.length_c   1.000
_cell.angle_alpha   90.00
_cell.angle_beta   90.00
_cell.angle_gamma   90.00
#
_symmetry.space_group_name_H-M   'P 1'
#
loop_
_entity.id
_entity.type
_entity.pdbx_description
1 polymer ?
#
loop_
_entity_poly.entity_id
_entity_poly.type
_entity_poly.pdbx_seq_one_letter_code
_entity_poly.pdbx_strand_id
1 'polypeptide(L)'
;MLRFLDVVLAAIGLVVAAPVMLILLVLGFFDTGAPIFTQVRVGRHQQPFTLVKFRTLRQGTESVATHLLDPATVTPLGAVMRRTKLDELPQLWNVLKGEMSMVGPRPCLFSQ
;
A
#
# COMPACT_ATOMS: atom_id res chain seq x y z
N MET A 1 15.36 12.95 -14.98
CA MET A 1 14.08 13.68 -15.18
C MET A 1 12.91 12.96 -14.51
N LEU A 2 12.63 11.70 -14.85
CA LEU A 2 11.52 10.93 -14.24
C LEU A 2 11.60 10.86 -12.70
N ARG A 3 12.79 10.65 -12.13
CA ARG A 3 12.96 10.60 -10.67
C ARG A 3 12.63 11.90 -9.94
N PHE A 4 12.92 13.04 -10.55
CA PHE A 4 12.58 14.34 -9.96
C PHE A 4 11.05 14.52 -9.94
N LEU A 5 10.39 14.19 -11.06
CA LEU A 5 8.94 14.23 -11.15
C LEU A 5 8.27 13.28 -10.15
N ASP A 6 8.79 12.06 -9.99
CA ASP A 6 8.30 11.09 -8.99
C ASP A 6 8.31 11.68 -7.57
N VAL A 7 9.43 12.30 -7.18
CA VAL A 7 9.58 12.88 -5.84
C VAL A 7 8.63 14.05 -5.65
N VAL A 8 8.53 14.95 -6.63
CA VAL A 8 7.63 16.12 -6.56
C VAL A 8 6.17 15.68 -6.48
N LEU A 9 5.73 14.77 -7.35
CA LEU A 9 4.36 14.27 -7.36
C LEU A 9 4.02 13.47 -6.10
N ALA A 10 4.96 12.65 -5.60
CA ALA A 10 4.75 11.91 -4.37
C ALA A 10 4.69 12.84 -3.14
N ALA A 11 5.51 13.88 -3.08
CA ALA A 11 5.46 14.87 -2.01
C ALA A 11 4.13 15.62 -2.01
N ILE A 12 3.69 16.14 -3.16
CA ILE A 12 2.40 16.81 -3.31
C ILE A 12 1.27 15.84 -2.96
N GLY A 13 1.31 14.62 -3.51
CA GLY A 13 0.32 13.58 -3.25
C GLY A 13 0.19 13.23 -1.78
N LEU A 14 1.30 13.12 -1.04
CA LEU A 14 1.28 12.85 0.40
C LEU A 14 0.64 14.01 1.19
N VAL A 15 0.96 15.26 0.86
CA VAL A 15 0.38 16.43 1.52
C VAL A 15 -1.13 16.51 1.25
N VAL A 16 -1.54 16.36 -0.01
CA VAL A 16 -2.95 16.40 -0.42
C VAL A 16 -3.74 15.22 0.16
N ALA A 17 -3.15 14.02 0.18
CA ALA A 17 -3.78 12.82 0.71
C ALA A 17 -3.72 12.71 2.23
N ALA A 18 -2.90 13.51 2.93
CA ALA A 18 -2.73 13.47 4.38
C ALA A 18 -4.04 13.45 5.18
N PRO A 19 -5.02 14.35 4.95
CA PRO A 19 -6.28 14.32 5.69
C PRO A 19 -7.06 13.01 5.48
N VAL A 20 -7.08 12.49 4.25
CA VAL A 20 -7.76 11.23 3.93
C VAL A 20 -7.03 10.05 4.57
N MET A 21 -5.70 10.03 4.50
CA MET A 21 -4.89 8.99 5.14
C MET A 21 -5.06 8.98 6.65
N LEU A 22 -5.19 10.14 7.29
CA LEU A 22 -5.45 10.24 8.74
C LEU A 22 -6.81 9.64 9.10
N ILE A 23 -7.87 9.96 8.35
CA ILE A 23 -9.20 9.39 8.54
C ILE A 23 -9.15 7.86 8.39
N LEU A 24 -8.52 7.37 7.32
CA LEU A 24 -8.38 5.92 7.07
C LEU A 24 -7.57 5.21 8.15
N LEU A 25 -6.55 5.88 8.72
CA LEU A 25 -5.75 5.34 9.81
C LEU A 25 -6.59 5.18 11.08
N VAL A 26 -7.42 6.17 11.42
CA VAL A 26 -8.34 6.09 12.58
C VAL A 26 -9.40 5.02 12.34
N LEU A 27 -10.07 5.01 11.18
CA LEU A 27 -11.09 4.01 10.86
C LEU A 27 -10.51 2.58 10.83
N GLY A 28 -9.34 2.41 10.22
CA GLY A 28 -8.64 1.13 10.15
C GLY A 28 -8.16 0.63 11.50
N PHE A 29 -7.87 1.52 12.45
CA PHE A 29 -7.55 1.17 13.83
C PHE A 29 -8.76 0.55 14.54
N PHE A 30 -9.96 1.11 14.36
CA PHE A 30 -11.19 0.51 14.90
C PHE A 30 -11.63 -0.76 14.16
N ASP A 31 -11.28 -0.91 12.87
CA ASP A 31 -11.63 -2.09 12.07
C ASP A 31 -10.72 -3.30 12.35
N THR A 32 -9.40 -3.08 12.43
CA THR A 32 -8.41 -4.18 12.50
C THR A 32 -7.40 -4.08 13.64
N GLY A 33 -7.40 -3.00 14.42
CA GLY A 33 -6.39 -2.69 15.45
C GLY A 33 -5.01 -2.29 14.91
N ALA A 34 -4.70 -2.63 13.65
CA ALA A 34 -3.41 -2.38 13.02
C ALA A 34 -3.62 -1.86 11.57
N PRO A 35 -3.92 -0.57 11.37
CA PRO A 35 -4.34 -0.01 10.08
C PRO A 35 -3.25 -0.05 9.01
N ILE A 36 -1.98 -0.22 9.39
CA ILE A 36 -0.86 -0.32 8.46
C ILE A 36 -0.48 -1.78 8.23
N PHE A 37 -0.23 -2.12 6.97
CA PHE A 37 0.28 -3.40 6.54
C PHE A 37 1.54 -3.20 5.68
N THR A 38 2.59 -3.95 6.01
CA THR A 38 3.86 -3.93 5.30
C THR A 38 4.13 -5.28 4.67
N GLN A 39 4.68 -5.28 3.46
CA GLN A 39 5.00 -6.51 2.73
C GLN A 39 6.29 -6.36 1.95
N VAL A 40 7.17 -7.37 2.01
CA VAL A 40 8.39 -7.38 1.20
C VAL A 40 8.04 -7.68 -0.26
N ARG A 41 8.57 -6.87 -1.17
CA ARG A 41 8.36 -6.97 -2.62
C ARG A 41 9.70 -6.91 -3.35
N VAL A 42 9.71 -7.41 -4.58
CA VAL A 42 10.86 -7.33 -5.48
C VAL A 42 10.84 -5.97 -6.19
N GLY A 43 11.87 -5.17 -5.97
CA GLY A 43 12.06 -3.84 -6.55
C GLY A 43 13.04 -3.83 -7.72
N ARG A 44 13.59 -2.65 -7.99
CA ARG A 44 14.57 -2.44 -9.06
C ARG A 44 15.82 -3.30 -8.84
N HIS A 45 16.37 -3.88 -9.91
CA HIS A 45 17.53 -4.79 -9.86
C HIS A 45 17.33 -5.99 -8.92
N GLN A 46 16.07 -6.46 -8.80
CA GLN A 46 15.69 -7.57 -7.91
C GLN A 46 15.97 -7.32 -6.42
N GLN A 47 16.19 -6.06 -6.02
CA GLN A 47 16.44 -5.72 -4.63
C GLN A 47 15.13 -5.76 -3.84
N PRO A 48 15.08 -6.45 -2.68
CA PRO A 48 13.92 -6.43 -1.81
C PRO A 48 13.67 -5.02 -1.26
N PHE A 49 12.41 -4.62 -1.18
CA PHE A 49 12.00 -3.45 -0.41
C PHE A 49 10.69 -3.72 0.33
N THR A 50 10.43 -2.92 1.36
CA THR A 50 9.21 -3.04 2.17
C THR A 50 8.14 -2.10 1.63
N LEU A 51 7.13 -2.65 0.95
CA LEU A 51 5.96 -1.93 0.49
C LEU A 51 5.03 -1.63 1.67
N VAL A 52 4.58 -0.38 1.78
CA VAL A 52 3.66 0.07 2.83
C VAL A 52 2.28 0.34 2.22
N LYS A 53 1.23 -0.16 2.85
CA LYS A 53 -0.16 0.11 2.47
C LYS A 53 -1.08 0.06 3.67
N PHE A 54 -2.32 0.48 3.49
CA PHE A 54 -3.32 0.23 4.52
C PHE A 54 -3.72 -1.25 4.56
N ARG A 55 -3.99 -1.73 5.77
CA ARG A 55 -4.50 -3.07 6.02
C ARG A 55 -5.95 -3.14 5.55
N THR A 56 -6.24 -4.11 4.70
CA THR A 56 -7.58 -4.39 4.17
C THR A 56 -8.06 -5.80 4.50
N LEU A 57 -7.23 -6.57 5.20
CA LEU A 57 -7.47 -7.94 5.63
C LEU A 57 -7.55 -7.97 7.16
N ARG A 58 -8.34 -8.90 7.69
CA ARG A 58 -8.39 -9.17 9.14
C ARG A 58 -6.99 -9.53 9.67
N GLN A 59 -6.76 -9.29 10.96
CA GLN A 59 -5.50 -9.68 11.59
C GLN A 59 -5.38 -11.22 11.60
N GLY A 60 -4.17 -11.73 11.37
CA GLY A 60 -3.91 -13.18 11.31
C GLY A 60 -4.16 -13.83 9.95
N THR A 61 -4.61 -13.09 8.92
CA THR A 61 -4.68 -13.61 7.56
C THR A 61 -3.28 -13.80 6.96
N GLU A 62 -3.05 -14.95 6.31
CA GLU A 62 -1.78 -15.24 5.64
C GLU A 62 -1.48 -14.25 4.51
N SER A 63 -0.19 -13.90 4.36
CA SER A 63 0.28 -12.98 3.33
C SER A 63 0.52 -13.71 2.00
N VAL A 64 -0.52 -14.30 1.43
CA VAL A 64 -0.49 -15.01 0.14
C VAL A 64 -0.99 -14.14 -1.02
N ALA A 65 -0.86 -14.64 -2.25
CA ALA A 65 -1.38 -13.97 -3.43
C ALA A 65 -2.90 -13.78 -3.33
N THR A 66 -3.44 -12.67 -3.86
CA THR A 66 -4.86 -12.30 -3.68
C THR A 66 -5.85 -13.38 -4.15
N HIS A 67 -5.49 -14.16 -5.16
CA HIS A 67 -6.34 -15.24 -5.69
C HIS A 67 -6.40 -16.48 -4.80
N LEU A 68 -5.52 -16.58 -3.79
CA LEU A 68 -5.48 -17.65 -2.80
C LEU A 68 -6.17 -17.27 -1.49
N LEU A 69 -6.59 -16.00 -1.35
CA LEU A 69 -7.25 -15.50 -0.15
C LEU A 69 -8.74 -15.81 -0.20
N ASP A 70 -9.28 -16.32 0.91
CA ASP A 70 -10.73 -16.37 1.13
C ASP A 70 -11.29 -14.94 1.13
N PRO A 71 -12.25 -14.60 0.24
CA PRO A 71 -12.90 -13.29 0.21
C PRO A 71 -13.47 -12.84 1.56
N ALA A 72 -13.86 -13.76 2.44
CA ALA A 72 -14.38 -13.45 3.79
C ALA A 72 -13.34 -12.78 4.72
N THR A 73 -12.06 -12.85 4.37
CA THR A 73 -10.96 -12.24 5.14
C THR A 73 -10.82 -10.73 4.92
N VAL A 74 -11.45 -10.18 3.88
CA VAL A 74 -11.45 -8.74 3.59
C VAL A 74 -12.47 -8.03 4.49
N THR A 75 -12.07 -6.94 5.15
CA THR A 75 -13.00 -6.16 5.97
C THR A 75 -13.92 -5.30 5.10
N PRO A 76 -15.12 -4.89 5.57
CA PRO A 76 -15.99 -4.00 4.81
C PRO A 76 -15.31 -2.68 4.42
N LEU A 77 -14.57 -2.07 5.35
CA LEU A 77 -13.74 -0.89 5.08
C LEU A 77 -12.65 -1.23 4.06
N GLY A 78 -11.96 -2.36 4.24
CA GLY A 78 -10.93 -2.84 3.32
C GLY A 78 -11.45 -3.04 1.88
N ALA A 79 -12.69 -3.50 1.71
CA ALA A 79 -13.31 -3.65 0.40
C ALA A 79 -13.53 -2.29 -0.30
N VAL A 80 -13.98 -1.27 0.46
CA VAL A 80 -14.11 0.11 -0.06
C VAL A 80 -12.76 0.67 -0.45
N MET A 81 -11.73 0.49 0.40
CA MET A 81 -10.38 0.99 0.14
C MET A 81 -9.78 0.36 -1.13
N ARG A 82 -9.95 -0.95 -1.33
CA ARG A 82 -9.48 -1.65 -2.53
C ARG A 82 -10.16 -1.18 -3.81
N ARG A 83 -11.48 -0.94 -3.76
CA ARG A 83 -12.25 -0.45 -4.91
C ARG A 83 -11.82 0.95 -5.33
N THR A 84 -11.49 1.79 -4.36
CA THR A 84 -11.12 3.20 -4.55
C THR A 84 -9.61 3.43 -4.64
N LYS A 85 -8.78 2.39 -4.47
CA LYS A 85 -7.32 2.46 -4.40
C LYS A 85 -6.76 3.30 -3.25
N LEU A 86 -7.61 3.62 -2.27
CA LEU A 86 -7.19 4.34 -1.08
C LEU A 86 -6.21 3.53 -0.23
N ASP A 87 -6.22 2.20 -0.32
CA ASP A 87 -5.27 1.35 0.40
C ASP A 87 -3.83 1.53 -0.07
N GLU A 88 -3.63 1.96 -1.32
CA GLU A 88 -2.31 2.11 -1.93
C GLU A 88 -1.68 3.49 -1.65
N LEU A 89 -2.41 4.46 -1.06
CA LEU A 89 -1.89 5.81 -0.76
C LEU A 89 -0.57 5.84 0.03
N PRO A 90 -0.35 4.98 1.06
CA PRO A 90 0.92 4.95 1.76
C PRO A 90 2.12 4.57 0.88
N GLN A 91 1.92 4.00 -0.31
CA GLN A 91 3.00 3.68 -1.25
C GLN A 91 3.68 4.92 -1.83
N LEU A 92 3.04 6.09 -1.76
CA LEU A 92 3.70 7.36 -2.11
C LEU A 92 4.94 7.60 -1.25
N TRP A 93 4.98 7.07 -0.02
CA TRP A 93 6.18 7.05 0.82
C TRP A 93 7.32 6.21 0.21
N ASN A 94 6.99 5.05 -0.36
CA ASN A 94 7.96 4.21 -1.07
C ASN A 94 8.51 4.91 -2.33
N VAL A 95 7.66 5.68 -3.03
CA VAL A 95 8.08 6.54 -4.14
C VAL A 95 9.05 7.62 -3.67
N LEU A 96 8.73 8.33 -2.57
CA LEU A 96 9.66 9.32 -2.00
C LEU A 96 11.02 8.72 -1.64
N LYS A 97 11.04 7.54 -0.98
CA LYS A 97 12.29 6.83 -0.63
C LYS A 97 13.08 6.34 -1.84
N GLY A 98 12.46 6.21 -3.00
CA GLY A 98 13.13 5.73 -4.23
C GLY A 98 13.11 4.23 -4.42
N GLU A 99 12.28 3.54 -3.64
CA GLU A 99 12.03 2.11 -3.78
C GLU A 99 11.02 1.84 -4.91
N MET A 100 10.14 2.80 -5.20
CA MET A 100 9.13 2.76 -6.26
C MET A 100 9.18 4.03 -7.13
N SER A 101 8.52 3.97 -8.29
CA SER A 101 8.27 5.10 -9.20
C SER A 101 6.77 5.31 -9.34
N MET A 102 6.32 6.53 -9.68
CA MET A 102 4.90 6.81 -9.91
C MET A 102 4.35 6.00 -11.10
N VAL A 103 5.19 5.72 -12.09
CA VAL A 103 4.85 4.94 -13.28
C VAL A 103 5.87 3.83 -13.45
N GLY A 104 5.42 2.57 -13.37
CA GLY A 104 6.28 1.41 -13.51
C GLY A 104 5.52 0.08 -13.35
N PRO A 105 6.20 -1.06 -13.53
CA PRO A 105 5.61 -2.37 -13.30
C PRO A 105 5.20 -2.53 -11.82
N ARG A 106 4.10 -3.23 -11.57
CA ARG A 106 3.66 -3.53 -10.20
C ARG A 106 4.68 -4.46 -9.52
N PRO A 107 5.19 -4.14 -8.32
CA PRO A 107 6.17 -4.97 -7.62
C PRO A 107 5.62 -6.39 -7.34
N CYS A 108 6.33 -7.42 -7.79
CA CYS A 108 5.95 -8.81 -7.62
C CYS A 108 6.25 -9.32 -6.20
N LEU A 109 5.57 -10.40 -5.81
CA LEU A 109 5.96 -11.22 -4.65
C LEU A 109 7.15 -12.10 -5.02
N PHE A 110 7.93 -12.54 -4.03
CA PHE A 110 8.97 -13.56 -4.24
C PHE A 110 8.40 -14.92 -4.66
N SER A 111 7.15 -15.18 -4.29
CA SER A 111 6.43 -16.43 -4.56
C SER A 111 5.64 -16.41 -5.88
N GLN A 112 5.81 -15.37 -6.71
CA GLN A 112 5.13 -15.22 -8.00
C GLN A 112 6.07 -15.48 -9.16
#